data_AF-A0AA96YUV0-F1
#
_entry.id   AF-A0AA96YUV0-F1
#
_cell.length_a   1.000
_cell.length_b   1.000
_cell.length_c   1.000
_cell.angle_alpha   90.00
_cell.angle_beta   90.00
_cell.angle_gamma   90.00
#
_symmetry.space_group_name_H-M   'P 1'
#
loop_
_entity.id
_entity.type
_entity.pdbx_description
1 polymer ?
#
loop_
_entity_poly.entity_id
_entity_poly.type
_entity_poly.pdbx_seq_one_letter_code
_entity_poly.pdbx_strand_id
1 'polypeptide(L)'
;MIGNSSQKRRYMEFTTHFKGRTFGRDDLFSEFNMKKHSGATAIIKSLLNYGLIYQVEKGLYRVSEDSEQMLKEGKFRSHNDSASFITETKLSTLVQKFDELLTGVRQ
;
A
#
# COMPACT_ATOMS: atom_id res chain seq x y z
N MET A 1 8.42 -23.28 2.94
CA MET A 1 7.74 -21.99 2.69
C MET A 1 6.28 -22.25 2.35
N ILE A 2 5.40 -22.36 3.35
CA ILE A 2 3.96 -22.59 3.16
C ILE A 2 3.26 -21.51 3.99
N GLY A 3 2.77 -20.47 3.32
CA GLY A 3 2.16 -19.31 3.97
C GLY A 3 1.58 -18.27 3.00
N ASN A 4 2.05 -18.25 1.75
CA ASN A 4 1.63 -17.24 0.76
C ASN A 4 0.29 -17.53 0.05
N SER A 5 -0.25 -18.76 0.10
CA SER A 5 -1.44 -19.12 -0.71
C SER A 5 -2.77 -18.63 -0.12
N SER A 6 -2.93 -18.68 1.21
CA SER A 6 -4.18 -18.29 1.88
C SER A 6 -4.38 -16.77 1.90
N GLN A 7 -3.30 -16.01 2.07
CA GLN A 7 -3.34 -14.55 2.07
C GLN A 7 -3.61 -13.99 0.66
N LYS A 8 -2.95 -14.55 -0.37
CA LYS A 8 -3.21 -14.21 -1.77
C LYS A 8 -4.67 -14.50 -2.15
N ARG A 9 -5.23 -15.63 -1.73
CA ARG A 9 -6.64 -15.96 -1.95
C ARG A 9 -7.58 -14.94 -1.31
N ARG A 10 -7.32 -14.56 -0.05
CA ARG A 10 -8.10 -13.51 0.64
C ARG A 10 -8.01 -12.16 -0.06
N TYR A 11 -6.82 -11.74 -0.50
CA TYR A 11 -6.69 -10.48 -1.24
C TYR A 11 -7.42 -10.50 -2.57
N MET A 12 -7.41 -11.63 -3.27
CA MET A 12 -8.22 -11.83 -4.46
C MET A 12 -9.72 -11.66 -4.15
N GLU A 13 -10.22 -12.35 -3.13
CA GLU A 13 -11.61 -12.22 -2.66
C GLU A 13 -11.98 -10.76 -2.36
N PHE A 14 -11.17 -10.03 -1.60
CA PHE A 14 -11.43 -8.61 -1.30
C PHE A 14 -11.44 -7.74 -2.56
N THR A 15 -10.42 -7.86 -3.42
CA THR A 15 -10.30 -7.02 -4.61
C THR A 15 -11.38 -7.30 -5.65
N THR A 16 -11.81 -8.55 -5.79
CA THR A 16 -12.93 -8.91 -6.67
C THR A 16 -14.26 -8.38 -6.13
N HIS A 17 -14.50 -8.51 -4.82
CA HIS A 17 -15.74 -8.09 -4.18
C HIS A 17 -15.98 -6.56 -4.23
N PHE A 18 -14.91 -5.78 -4.15
CA PHE A 18 -14.99 -4.31 -4.22
C PHE A 18 -14.64 -3.75 -5.60
N LYS A 19 -14.48 -4.61 -6.62
CA LYS A 19 -14.15 -4.15 -7.98
C LYS A 19 -15.25 -3.24 -8.51
N GLY A 20 -14.85 -2.10 -9.07
CA GLY A 20 -15.78 -1.14 -9.69
C GLY A 20 -16.51 -0.21 -8.72
N ARG A 21 -16.38 -0.37 -7.39
CA ARG A 21 -16.98 0.53 -6.39
C ARG A 21 -15.96 1.05 -5.38
N THR A 22 -16.29 2.16 -4.74
CA THR A 22 -15.57 2.65 -3.55
C THR A 22 -16.00 1.87 -2.31
N PHE A 23 -15.06 1.70 -1.37
CA PHE A 23 -15.33 1.03 -0.10
C PHE A 23 -14.50 1.64 1.03
N GLY A 24 -15.02 1.57 2.24
CA GLY A 24 -14.36 1.99 3.47
C GLY A 24 -13.93 0.83 4.36
N ARG A 25 -13.35 1.18 5.50
CA ARG A 25 -12.97 0.21 6.54
C ARG A 25 -14.18 -0.55 7.08
N ASP A 26 -15.30 0.14 7.25
CA ASP A 26 -16.47 -0.43 7.90
C ASP A 26 -17.25 -1.36 6.94
N ASP A 27 -17.17 -1.10 5.62
CA ASP A 27 -17.64 -2.04 4.58
C ASP A 27 -16.82 -3.33 4.60
N LEU A 28 -15.49 -3.21 4.65
CA LEU A 28 -14.61 -4.39 4.72
C LEU A 28 -14.81 -5.18 6.03
N PHE A 29 -15.12 -4.50 7.13
CA PHE A 29 -15.45 -5.13 8.40
C PHE A 29 -16.79 -5.89 8.36
N SER A 30 -17.84 -5.24 7.85
CA SER A 30 -19.20 -5.78 7.83
C SER A 30 -19.39 -6.87 6.78
N GLU A 31 -18.96 -6.62 5.53
CA GLU A 31 -19.19 -7.51 4.40
C GLU A 31 -18.38 -8.82 4.49
N PHE A 32 -17.26 -8.81 5.21
CA PHE A 32 -16.43 -10.01 5.45
C PHE A 32 -16.55 -10.56 6.88
N ASN A 33 -17.57 -10.12 7.63
CA ASN A 33 -17.86 -10.56 9.00
C ASN A 33 -16.61 -10.64 9.88
N MET A 34 -15.81 -9.57 9.86
CA MET A 34 -14.55 -9.54 10.57
C MET A 34 -14.78 -9.47 12.09
N LYS A 35 -13.94 -10.19 12.86
CA LYS A 35 -14.06 -10.18 14.32
C LYS A 35 -13.70 -8.83 14.97
N LYS A 36 -12.87 -8.01 14.33
CA LYS A 36 -12.37 -6.72 14.85
C LYS A 36 -12.09 -5.71 13.74
N HIS A 37 -12.40 -4.43 13.96
CA HIS A 37 -12.03 -3.33 13.04
C HIS A 37 -10.52 -3.14 12.85
N SER A 38 -9.70 -3.58 13.81
CA SER A 38 -8.24 -3.59 13.68
C SER A 38 -7.78 -4.54 12.57
N GLY A 39 -8.50 -5.63 12.33
CA GLY A 39 -8.27 -6.54 11.22
C GLY A 39 -8.52 -5.87 9.87
N ALA A 40 -9.64 -5.16 9.74
CA ALA A 40 -9.95 -4.41 8.52
C ALA A 40 -8.88 -3.34 8.21
N THR A 41 -8.44 -2.64 9.26
CA THR A 41 -7.38 -1.63 9.14
C THR A 41 -6.05 -2.25 8.69
N ALA A 42 -5.67 -3.40 9.24
CA ALA A 42 -4.46 -4.11 8.84
C ALA A 42 -4.51 -4.56 7.38
N ILE A 43 -5.66 -5.09 6.93
CA ILE A 43 -5.85 -5.52 5.54
C ILE A 43 -5.77 -4.33 4.59
N ILE A 44 -6.45 -3.22 4.89
CA ILE A 44 -6.37 -2.00 4.07
C ILE A 44 -4.92 -1.52 3.94
N LYS A 45 -4.17 -1.48 5.05
CA LYS A 45 -2.74 -1.12 5.02
C LYS A 45 -1.94 -2.07 4.12
N SER A 46 -2.18 -3.37 4.20
CA SER A 46 -1.50 -4.33 3.34
C SER A 46 -1.87 -4.18 1.87
N LEU A 47 -3.15 -4.02 1.54
CA LEU A 47 -3.61 -3.83 0.17
C LEU A 47 -3.05 -2.53 -0.45
N LEU A 48 -3.01 -1.44 0.31
CA LEU A 48 -2.35 -0.18 -0.08
C LEU A 48 -0.85 -0.41 -0.31
N ASN A 49 -0.18 -1.10 0.62
CA ASN A 49 1.25 -1.38 0.51
C ASN A 49 1.61 -2.23 -0.71
N TYR A 50 0.67 -3.05 -1.20
CA TYR A 50 0.86 -3.86 -2.40
C TYR A 50 0.37 -3.19 -3.69
N GLY A 51 -0.16 -1.96 -3.60
CA GLY A 51 -0.75 -1.24 -4.73
C GLY A 51 -2.03 -1.85 -5.28
N LEU A 52 -2.66 -2.78 -4.55
CA LEU A 52 -3.89 -3.46 -4.97
C LEU A 52 -5.13 -2.57 -4.85
N ILE A 53 -5.05 -1.56 -3.98
CA ILE A 53 -6.04 -0.51 -3.82
C ILE A 53 -5.33 0.83 -3.73
N TYR A 54 -6.07 1.90 -4.00
CA TYR A 54 -5.61 3.28 -3.79
C TYR A 54 -6.68 4.08 -3.04
N GLN A 55 -6.26 5.14 -2.38
CA GLN A 55 -7.14 6.03 -1.64
C GLN A 55 -7.71 7.10 -2.56
N VAL A 56 -9.05 7.21 -2.61
CA VAL A 56 -9.75 8.24 -3.41
C VAL A 56 -10.06 9.44 -2.53
N GLU A 57 -10.56 9.20 -1.31
CA GLU A 57 -10.90 10.22 -0.33
C GLU A 57 -10.49 9.76 1.07
N LYS A 58 -10.56 10.64 2.07
CA LYS A 58 -10.19 10.30 3.45
C LYS A 58 -11.07 9.16 3.98
N GLY A 59 -10.50 7.96 4.07
CA GLY A 59 -11.19 6.75 4.54
C GLY A 59 -11.93 5.94 3.46
N LEU A 60 -11.87 6.34 2.18
CA LEU A 60 -12.48 5.63 1.05
C LEU A 60 -11.41 5.15 0.06
N TYR A 61 -11.55 3.90 -0.37
CA TYR A 61 -10.59 3.18 -1.21
C TYR A 61 -11.26 2.62 -2.45
N ARG A 62 -10.47 2.44 -3.50
CA ARG A 62 -10.89 1.77 -4.74
C ARG A 62 -9.83 0.77 -5.18
N VAL A 63 -10.29 -0.32 -5.79
CA VAL A 63 -9.41 -1.38 -6.32
C VAL A 63 -8.69 -0.87 -7.56
N SER A 64 -7.38 -1.14 -7.65
CA SER A 64 -6.55 -0.82 -8.81
C SER A 64 -6.94 -1.70 -10.00
N GLU A 65 -6.94 -1.17 -11.22
CA GLU A 65 -7.33 -1.94 -12.42
C GLU A 65 -6.41 -3.15 -12.66
N ASP A 66 -5.12 -3.00 -12.35
CA ASP A 66 -4.11 -4.05 -12.51
C ASP A 66 -4.06 -5.05 -11.36
N SER A 67 -4.90 -4.91 -10.32
CA SER A 67 -4.79 -5.69 -9.07
C SER A 67 -4.90 -7.21 -9.32
N GLU A 68 -5.77 -7.61 -10.24
CA GLU A 68 -5.95 -9.02 -10.61
C GLU A 68 -4.72 -9.62 -11.28
N GLN A 69 -4.09 -8.86 -12.18
CA GLN A 69 -2.86 -9.29 -12.85
C GLN A 69 -1.71 -9.37 -11.85
N MET A 70 -1.55 -8.37 -10.99
CA MET A 70 -0.53 -8.34 -9.93
C MET A 70 -0.69 -9.53 -8.97
N LEU A 71 -1.94 -9.83 -8.57
CA LEU A 71 -2.24 -10.99 -7.74
C LEU A 71 -1.92 -12.29 -8.46
N LYS A 72 -2.29 -12.46 -9.74
CA LYS A 72 -1.99 -13.66 -10.53
C LYS A 72 -0.49 -13.91 -10.66
N GLU A 73 0.25 -12.89 -11.09
CA GLU A 73 1.71 -12.96 -11.28
C GLU A 73 2.49 -13.06 -9.96
N GLY A 74 1.87 -12.75 -8.82
CA GLY A 74 2.56 -12.69 -7.53
C GLY A 74 3.57 -11.56 -7.43
N LYS A 75 3.57 -10.64 -8.41
CA LYS A 75 4.37 -9.41 -8.42
C LYS A 75 3.59 -8.33 -7.69
N PHE A 76 3.68 -8.36 -6.38
CA PHE A 76 3.16 -7.26 -5.58
C PHE A 76 4.12 -6.08 -5.70
N ARG A 77 3.61 -4.90 -6.05
CA ARG A 77 4.38 -3.65 -5.92
C ARG A 77 4.51 -3.40 -4.43
N SER A 78 5.54 -3.96 -3.81
CA SER A 78 5.88 -3.63 -2.45
C SER A 78 6.20 -2.14 -2.42
N HIS A 79 5.48 -1.36 -1.61
CA HIS A 79 5.74 0.07 -1.42
C HIS A 79 7.17 0.35 -0.93
N ASN A 80 7.98 -0.66 -0.62
CA ASN A 80 9.43 -0.52 -0.40
C ASN A 80 10.20 -0.10 -1.66
N ASP A 81 9.73 -0.40 -2.87
CA ASP A 81 10.38 0.09 -4.09
C ASP A 81 10.03 1.57 -4.34
N SER A 82 8.88 2.04 -3.86
CA SER A 82 8.53 3.47 -3.85
C SER A 82 9.12 4.21 -2.64
N ALA A 83 9.45 3.50 -1.57
CA ALA A 83 10.28 4.04 -0.50
C ALA A 83 11.68 4.33 -1.03
N SER A 84 12.23 3.57 -1.99
CA SER A 84 13.52 3.90 -2.63
C SER A 84 13.46 5.28 -3.29
N PHE A 85 12.43 5.60 -4.08
CA PHE A 85 12.36 6.89 -4.76
C PHE A 85 12.16 8.07 -3.78
N ILE A 86 11.28 7.92 -2.78
CA ILE A 86 11.02 8.98 -1.79
C ILE A 86 12.18 9.12 -0.79
N THR A 87 12.84 8.03 -0.40
CA THR A 87 14.04 8.08 0.45
C THR A 87 15.23 8.63 -0.32
N GLU A 88 15.46 8.25 -1.58
CA GLU A 88 16.53 8.78 -2.42
C GLU A 88 16.37 10.30 -2.63
N THR A 89 15.15 10.77 -2.89
CA THR A 89 14.86 12.21 -3.02
C THR A 89 15.10 12.96 -1.69
N LYS A 90 14.67 12.38 -0.56
CA LYS A 90 14.89 12.99 0.77
C LYS A 90 16.35 12.91 1.24
N LEU A 91 17.07 11.85 0.90
CA LEU A 91 18.48 11.66 1.22
C LEU A 91 19.34 12.60 0.38
N SER A 92 19.05 12.75 -0.91
CA SER A 92 19.67 13.73 -1.80
C SER A 92 19.47 15.16 -1.28
N THR A 93 18.24 15.51 -0.89
CA THR A 93 17.94 16.82 -0.27
C THR A 93 18.73 17.02 1.04
N LEU A 94 18.92 15.97 1.83
CA LEU A 94 19.65 16.05 3.09
C LEU A 94 21.16 16.20 2.87
N VAL A 95 21.73 15.46 1.91
CA VAL A 95 23.14 15.57 1.49
C VAL A 95 23.42 16.97 0.97
N GLN A 96 22.54 17.50 0.11
CA GLN A 96 22.68 18.84 -0.46
C GLN A 96 22.68 19.93 0.62
N LYS A 97 21.79 19.82 1.62
CA LYS A 97 21.79 20.72 2.78
C LYS A 97 23.04 20.59 3.64
N PHE A 98 23.60 19.39 3.75
CA PHE A 98 24.83 19.16 4.52
C PHE A 98 26.05 19.76 3.80
N ASP A 99 26.12 19.63 2.48
CA ASP A 99 27.16 20.24 1.65
C ASP A 99 27.10 21.79 1.67
N GLU A 100 25.89 22.37 1.62
CA GLU A 100 25.70 23.82 1.80
C GLU A 100 26.20 24.31 3.16
N LEU A 101 25.90 23.56 4.24
CA LEU A 101 26.38 23.85 5.59
C LEU A 101 27.91 23.77 5.69
N LEU A 102 28.53 22.73 5.11
CA LEU A 102 29.99 22.58 5.10
C LEU A 102 30.69 23.67 4.26
N THR A 103 30.05 24.11 3.18
CA THR A 103 30.56 25.20 2.33
C THR A 103 30.50 26.54 3.06
N GLY A 104 29.43 26.79 3.83
CA GLY A 104 29.28 27.98 4.66
C GLY A 104 30.24 28.06 5.85
N VAL A 105 30.78 26.93 6.32
CA VAL A 105 31.75 26.87 7.45
C VAL A 105 33.21 27.00 6.97
N ARG A 106 33.48 26.85 5.67
CA ARG A 106 34.83 26.97 5.08
C ARG A 106 35.18 28.38 4.60
N GLN A 107 34.30 29.37 4.80
CA GLN A 107 34.60 30.80 4.66
C GLN A 107 35.09 31.36 6.00
#